data_AF-C0FRA6-F1
#
_entry.id   AF-C0FRA6-F1
#
_cell.length_a   1.000
_cell.length_b   1.000
_cell.length_c   1.000
_cell.angle_alpha   90.00
_cell.angle_beta   90.00
_cell.angle_gamma   90.00
#
_symmetry.space_group_name_H-M   'P 1'
#
loop_
_entity.id
_entity.type
_entity.pdbx_description
1 polymer ?
#
loop_
_entity_poly.entity_id
_entity_poly.type
_entity_poly.pdbx_seq_one_letter_code
_entity_poly.pdbx_strand_id
1 'polypeptide(L)'
;MGRHDLTRVGKKYYDELVTYCETNYVESETDCIFTRKRCVKEINRRLKESGTKLLYNGQVVPFDPLSFKLLLIKDNLYDKDNYSERKIGNNRQVQYLHSLALIDYVTKKLESNSNSIMEKLKEEK
;
A
#
# COMPACT_ATOMS: atom_id res chain seq x y z
N MET A 1 -23.71 18.22 23.71
CA MET A 1 -23.93 18.82 22.38
C MET A 1 -23.08 18.07 21.37
N GLY A 2 -23.65 17.63 20.24
CA GLY A 2 -22.92 16.90 19.21
C GLY A 2 -23.75 15.89 18.42
N ARG A 3 -24.93 16.26 17.92
CA ARG A 3 -25.49 15.62 16.73
C ARG A 3 -25.16 16.55 15.57
N HIS A 4 -24.07 16.29 14.87
CA HIS A 4 -23.93 16.85 13.53
C HIS A 4 -25.01 16.16 12.69
N ASP A 5 -25.95 16.97 12.18
CA ASP A 5 -26.98 16.54 11.25
C ASP A 5 -26.33 16.00 9.97
N LEU A 6 -25.97 14.71 9.99
CA LEU A 6 -25.73 13.98 8.77
C LEU A 6 -27.09 13.69 8.16
N THR A 7 -27.53 14.58 7.25
CA THR A 7 -28.69 14.37 6.40
C THR A 7 -28.56 13.00 5.75
N ARG A 8 -29.48 12.08 6.06
CA ARG A 8 -29.58 10.77 5.39
C ARG A 8 -29.93 11.01 3.93
N VAL A 9 -28.92 11.06 3.09
CA VAL A 9 -29.04 11.09 1.64
C VAL A 9 -29.44 9.72 1.11
N GLY A 10 -30.31 9.69 0.11
CA GLY A 10 -30.81 8.44 -0.47
C GLY A 10 -29.76 7.71 -1.31
N LYS A 11 -30.02 6.43 -1.62
CA LYS A 11 -29.13 5.58 -2.43
C LYS A 11 -28.64 6.27 -3.72
N LYS A 12 -29.53 6.98 -4.41
CA LYS A 12 -29.25 7.72 -5.64
C LYS A 12 -28.11 8.73 -5.51
N TYR A 13 -27.97 9.40 -4.36
CA TYR A 13 -26.88 10.35 -4.12
C TYR A 13 -25.52 9.64 -4.00
N TYR A 14 -25.49 8.47 -3.35
CA TYR A 14 -24.27 7.66 -3.29
C TYR A 14 -23.92 7.09 -4.65
N ASP A 15 -24.91 6.63 -5.43
CA ASP A 15 -24.70 6.16 -6.79
C ASP A 15 -24.15 7.29 -7.69
N GLU A 16 -24.69 8.51 -7.60
CA GLU A 16 -24.18 9.69 -8.31
C GLU A 16 -22.76 10.08 -7.89
N LEU A 17 -22.42 10.02 -6.59
CA LEU A 17 -21.07 10.24 -6.10
C LEU A 17 -20.09 9.17 -6.60
N VAL A 18 -20.49 7.91 -6.60
CA VAL A 18 -19.68 6.80 -7.13
C VAL A 18 -19.43 7.01 -8.61
N THR A 19 -20.49 7.28 -9.39
CA THR A 19 -20.36 7.57 -10.83
C THR A 19 -19.50 8.81 -11.08
N TYR A 20 -19.64 9.88 -10.30
CA TYR A 20 -18.81 11.08 -10.43
C TYR A 20 -17.33 10.78 -10.15
N CYS A 21 -17.04 10.04 -9.08
CA CYS A 21 -15.68 9.58 -8.77
C CYS A 21 -15.14 8.69 -9.90
N GLU A 22 -15.89 7.71 -10.37
CA GLU A 22 -15.46 6.81 -11.46
C GLU A 22 -15.20 7.53 -12.79
N THR A 23 -15.94 8.61 -13.06
CA THR A 23 -15.85 9.33 -14.34
C THR A 23 -14.88 10.52 -14.32
N ASN A 24 -14.58 11.09 -13.15
CA ASN A 24 -13.76 12.31 -13.03
C ASN A 24 -12.47 12.11 -12.23
N TYR A 25 -12.35 11.05 -11.43
CA TYR A 25 -11.12 10.75 -10.73
C TYR A 25 -10.21 9.89 -11.61
N VAL A 26 -9.17 10.52 -12.16
CA VAL A 26 -8.08 9.81 -12.80
C VAL A 26 -7.05 9.48 -11.71
N GLU A 27 -7.00 8.21 -11.29
CA GLU A 27 -5.98 7.73 -10.35
C GLU A 27 -4.59 8.07 -10.90
N SER A 28 -3.87 8.97 -10.22
CA SER A 28 -2.46 9.23 -10.51
C SER A 28 -1.61 8.14 -9.87
N GLU A 29 -0.48 7.81 -10.49
CA GLU A 29 0.48 6.86 -9.93
C GLU A 29 0.98 7.27 -8.54
N THR A 30 0.94 8.56 -8.22
CA THR A 30 1.35 9.14 -6.94
C THR A 30 0.25 9.21 -5.89
N ASP A 31 -0.98 8.86 -6.24
CA ASP A 31 -2.11 9.00 -5.32
C ASP A 31 -2.04 7.96 -4.20
N CYS A 32 -1.89 8.43 -2.96
CA CYS A 32 -1.78 7.59 -1.78
C CYS A 32 -3.15 7.09 -1.31
N ILE A 33 -3.65 6.04 -1.98
CA ILE A 33 -4.97 5.44 -1.73
C ILE A 33 -4.91 3.99 -1.24
N PHE A 34 -3.74 3.34 -1.33
CA PHE A 34 -3.59 1.93 -1.01
C PHE A 34 -3.20 1.72 0.46
N THR A 35 -3.96 0.89 1.17
CA THR A 35 -3.56 0.42 2.50
C THR A 35 -2.39 -0.55 2.40
N ARG A 36 -1.57 -0.66 3.45
CA ARG A 36 -0.50 -1.67 3.54
C ARG A 36 -0.93 -3.08 3.12
N LYS A 37 -2.12 -3.52 3.54
CA LYS A 37 -2.65 -4.85 3.18
C LYS A 37 -2.88 -4.97 1.67
N ARG A 38 -3.40 -3.92 1.04
CA ARG A 38 -3.62 -3.87 -0.42
C ARG A 38 -2.29 -3.83 -1.16
N CYS A 39 -1.32 -3.04 -0.72
CA CYS A 39 0.03 -3.01 -1.30
C CYS A 39 0.69 -4.39 -1.28
N VAL A 40 0.75 -5.03 -0.11
CA VAL A 40 1.38 -6.36 0.03
C VAL A 40 0.71 -7.41 -0.85
N LYS A 41 -0.63 -7.39 -0.95
CA LYS A 41 -1.37 -8.30 -1.83
C LYS A 41 -1.01 -8.08 -3.29
N GLU A 42 -0.97 -6.82 -3.72
CA GLU A 42 -0.66 -6.44 -5.10
C GLU A 42 0.78 -6.76 -5.49
N ILE A 43 1.75 -6.47 -4.61
CA ILE A 43 3.16 -6.83 -4.80
C ILE A 43 3.30 -8.34 -4.99
N ASN A 44 2.71 -9.15 -4.09
CA ASN A 44 2.78 -10.61 -4.22
C ASN A 44 2.09 -11.13 -5.50
N ARG A 45 0.99 -10.49 -5.94
CA ARG A 45 0.36 -10.82 -7.23
C ARG A 45 1.35 -10.62 -8.38
N ARG A 46 2.01 -9.46 -8.44
CA ARG A 46 2.98 -9.12 -9.49
C ARG A 46 4.21 -10.03 -9.46
N LEU A 47 4.75 -10.34 -8.28
CA LEU A 47 5.87 -11.28 -8.15
C LEU A 47 5.49 -12.68 -8.66
N LYS A 48 4.27 -13.13 -8.40
CA LYS A 48 3.77 -14.42 -8.92
C LYS A 48 3.66 -14.39 -10.44
N GLU A 49 3.17 -13.29 -11.02
CA GLU A 49 3.05 -13.11 -12.47
C GLU A 49 4.41 -13.01 -13.17
N SER A 50 5.40 -12.36 -12.54
CA SER A 50 6.77 -12.29 -13.05
C SER A 50 7.60 -13.56 -12.78
N GLY A 51 7.06 -14.55 -12.06
CA GLY A 51 7.77 -15.77 -11.69
C GLY A 51 8.86 -15.57 -10.63
N THR A 52 8.91 -14.39 -10.00
CA THR A 52 9.89 -14.04 -8.98
C THR A 52 9.58 -14.73 -7.65
N LYS A 53 10.54 -15.50 -7.13
CA LYS A 53 10.44 -16.18 -5.85
C LYS A 53 11.36 -15.50 -4.84
N LEU A 54 10.80 -15.10 -3.70
CA LEU A 54 11.60 -14.56 -2.58
C LEU A 54 12.08 -15.71 -1.69
N LEU A 55 13.35 -15.68 -1.30
CA LEU A 55 13.96 -16.72 -0.46
C LEU A 55 14.28 -16.21 0.93
N TYR A 56 13.98 -17.04 1.94
CA TYR A 56 14.38 -16.85 3.34
C TYR A 56 14.71 -18.21 3.96
N ASN A 57 15.91 -18.36 4.52
CA ASN A 57 16.50 -19.62 4.97
C ASN A 57 16.39 -20.74 3.91
N GLY A 58 16.63 -20.40 2.65
CA GLY A 58 16.51 -21.32 1.51
C GLY A 58 15.08 -21.73 1.14
N GLN A 59 14.06 -21.22 1.84
CA GLN A 59 12.64 -21.50 1.56
C GLN A 59 12.00 -20.36 0.78
N VAL A 60 11.07 -20.70 -0.12
CA VAL A 60 10.25 -19.72 -0.82
C VAL A 60 9.22 -19.14 0.15
N VAL A 61 9.26 -17.83 0.35
CA VAL A 61 8.35 -17.11 1.26
C VAL A 61 7.60 -15.99 0.53
N PRO A 62 6.35 -15.71 0.89
CA PRO A 62 5.66 -14.52 0.40
C PRO A 62 6.25 -13.26 1.05
N PHE A 63 6.07 -12.13 0.38
CA PHE A 63 6.38 -10.83 0.97
C PHE A 63 5.31 -10.46 2.00
N ASP A 64 5.71 -10.15 3.22
CA ASP A 64 4.78 -9.97 4.34
C ASP A 64 4.70 -8.50 4.84
N PRO A 65 3.63 -8.14 5.59
CA PRO A 65 3.44 -6.76 6.05
C PRO A 65 4.50 -6.21 7.02
N LEU A 66 5.28 -7.07 7.68
CA LEU A 66 6.39 -6.66 8.53
C LEU A 66 7.60 -6.29 7.65
N SER A 67 7.97 -7.16 6.72
CA SER A 67 9.04 -6.88 5.75
C SER A 67 8.76 -5.63 4.90
N PHE A 68 7.49 -5.39 4.53
CA PHE A 68 7.08 -4.14 3.89
C PHE A 68 7.38 -2.92 4.76
N LYS A 69 7.00 -2.94 6.04
CA LYS A 69 7.26 -1.83 6.97
C LYS A 69 8.76 -1.57 7.11
N LEU A 70 9.57 -2.61 7.28
CA LEU A 70 11.02 -2.50 7.45
C LEU A 70 11.67 -1.91 6.20
N LEU A 71 11.25 -2.35 5.01
CA LEU A 71 11.76 -1.82 3.75
C LEU A 71 11.44 -0.31 3.60
N LEU A 72 10.21 0.10 3.91
CA LEU A 72 9.80 1.50 3.84
C LEU A 72 10.60 2.40 4.80
N ILE A 73 10.92 1.90 6.00
CA ILE A 73 11.78 2.61 6.97
C ILE A 73 13.19 2.74 6.41
N LYS A 74 13.78 1.64 5.94
CA LYS A 74 15.15 1.58 5.44
C LYS A 74 15.39 2.51 4.26
N ASP A 75 14.41 2.62 3.38
CA ASP A 75 14.49 3.43 2.16
C ASP A 75 13.93 4.85 2.34
N ASN A 76 13.55 5.21 3.57
CA ASN A 76 12.92 6.47 3.94
C ASN A 76 11.76 6.86 3.01
N LEU A 77 10.79 5.97 2.86
CA LEU A 77 9.66 6.12 1.91
C LEU A 77 8.38 6.65 2.58
N TYR A 78 8.36 6.76 3.91
CA TYR A 78 7.22 7.35 4.63
C TYR A 78 7.15 8.86 4.48
N ASP A 79 8.30 9.52 4.34
CA ASP A 79 8.42 10.98 4.24
C ASP A 79 8.44 11.48 2.79
N LYS A 80 8.12 10.60 1.83
CA LYS A 80 8.07 10.92 0.40
C LYS A 80 6.63 10.98 -0.07
N ASP A 81 6.14 12.19 -0.33
CA ASP A 81 4.73 12.47 -0.65
C ASP A 81 4.22 11.73 -1.89
N ASN A 82 5.10 11.40 -2.83
CA ASN A 82 4.76 10.61 -4.02
C ASN A 82 4.59 9.10 -3.73
N TYR A 83 4.90 8.66 -2.52
CA TYR A 83 4.93 7.26 -2.12
C TYR A 83 4.04 6.93 -0.93
N SER A 84 4.02 7.79 0.09
CA SER A 84 3.22 7.58 1.29
C SER A 84 2.59 8.87 1.78
N GLU A 85 1.38 8.75 2.30
CA GLU A 85 0.66 9.84 2.93
C GLU A 85 0.16 9.40 4.31
N ARG A 86 0.40 10.24 5.32
CA ARG A 86 -0.09 10.03 6.68
C ARG A 86 -1.53 10.53 6.78
N LYS A 87 -2.47 9.64 7.09
CA LYS A 87 -3.87 9.97 7.38
C LYS A 87 -4.25 9.63 8.81
N ILE A 88 -5.15 10.42 9.38
CA ILE A 88 -5.75 10.14 10.68
C ILE A 88 -7.10 9.47 10.41
N GLY A 89 -7.22 8.20 10.79
CA GLY A 89 -8.47 7.45 10.63
C GLY A 89 -9.56 7.97 11.57
N ASN A 90 -10.81 7.57 11.32
CA ASN A 90 -11.97 7.97 12.13
C ASN A 90 -11.85 7.60 13.62
N ASN A 91 -11.06 6.56 13.92
CA ASN A 91 -10.73 6.13 15.28
C ASN A 91 -9.55 6.89 15.91
N ARG A 92 -9.12 8.00 15.30
CA ARG A 92 -7.92 8.80 15.65
C ARG A 92 -6.60 8.03 15.56
N GLN A 93 -6.58 6.83 14.97
CA GLN A 93 -5.34 6.11 14.74
C GLN A 93 -4.66 6.62 13.47
N VAL A 94 -3.36 6.83 13.56
CA VAL A 94 -2.52 7.16 12.42
C VAL A 94 -2.48 5.95 11.48
N GLN A 95 -2.83 6.16 10.22
CA GLN A 95 -2.71 5.19 9.14
C GLN A 95 -1.86 5.81 8.03
N TYR A 96 -1.09 4.96 7.35
CA TYR A 96 -0.41 5.36 6.12
C TYR A 96 -1.14 4.75 4.94
N LEU A 97 -1.41 5.58 3.94
CA LEU A 97 -1.76 5.13 2.61
C LEU A 97 -0.55 5.27 1.71
N HIS A 98 -0.52 4.47 0.65
CA HIS A 98 0.61 4.40 -0.26
C HIS A 98 0.12 4.52 -1.70
N SER A 99 1.02 4.94 -2.57
CA SER A 99 0.75 5.14 -3.99
C SER A 99 1.06 3.90 -4.84
N LEU A 100 0.63 3.93 -6.10
CA LEU A 100 1.02 2.91 -7.07
C LEU A 100 2.53 2.96 -7.34
N ALA A 101 3.11 4.17 -7.38
CA ALA A 101 4.55 4.37 -7.53
C ALA A 101 5.35 3.69 -6.42
N LEU A 102 4.83 3.64 -5.18
CA LEU A 102 5.47 2.88 -4.10
C LEU A 102 5.39 1.37 -4.36
N ILE A 103 4.24 0.87 -4.81
CA ILE A 103 4.07 -0.55 -5.16
C ILE A 103 5.06 -0.95 -6.25
N ASP A 104 5.21 -0.10 -7.28
CA ASP A 104 6.16 -0.29 -8.38
C ASP A 104 7.60 -0.30 -7.89
N TYR A 105 7.98 0.68 -7.06
CA TYR A 105 9.30 0.77 -6.46
C TYR A 105 9.64 -0.50 -5.68
N VAL A 106 8.74 -0.92 -4.78
CA VAL A 106 8.97 -2.10 -3.93
C VAL A 106 9.04 -3.36 -4.78
N THR A 107 8.15 -3.53 -5.77
CA THR A 107 8.15 -4.69 -6.66
C THR A 107 9.49 -4.80 -7.41
N LYS A 108 9.93 -3.73 -8.08
CA LYS A 108 11.22 -3.72 -8.80
C LYS A 108 12.40 -4.03 -7.90
N LYS A 109 12.38 -3.52 -6.67
CA LYS A 109 13.44 -3.77 -5.68
C LYS A 109 13.51 -5.21 -5.21
N LEU A 110 12.34 -5.83 -5.01
CA LEU A 110 12.21 -7.25 -4.67
C LEU A 110 12.66 -8.15 -5.83
N GLU A 111 12.28 -7.82 -7.06
CA GLU A 111 12.70 -8.54 -8.26
C GLU A 111 14.22 -8.48 -8.47
N SER A 112 14.83 -7.32 -8.25
CA SER A 112 16.28 -7.14 -8.37
C SER A 112 17.10 -7.85 -7.29
N ASN A 113 16.50 -8.25 -6.16
CA ASN A 113 17.21 -8.79 -5.00
C ASN A 113 16.52 -10.02 -4.38
N SER A 114 15.77 -10.79 -5.18
CA SER A 114 14.82 -11.80 -4.71
C SER A 114 15.41 -12.84 -3.75
N ASN A 115 16.69 -13.18 -3.93
CA ASN A 115 17.36 -14.24 -3.19
C ASN A 115 17.95 -13.80 -1.84
N SER A 116 18.01 -12.50 -1.54
CA SER A 116 18.70 -11.99 -0.32
C SER A 116 17.94 -10.91 0.43
N ILE A 117 16.95 -10.27 -0.20
CA ILE A 117 16.24 -9.15 0.41
C ILE A 117 15.46 -9.56 1.66
N MET A 118 14.88 -10.75 1.68
CA MET A 118 14.11 -11.21 2.84
C MET A 118 15.00 -11.55 4.04
N GLU A 119 16.23 -12.03 3.81
CA GLU A 119 17.22 -12.23 4.88
C GLU A 119 17.55 -10.90 5.54
N LYS A 120 17.96 -9.92 4.73
CA LYS A 120 18.32 -8.57 5.21
C LYS A 120 17.17 -7.91 5.98
N LEU A 121 15.94 -8.11 5.53
CA LEU A 121 14.76 -7.53 6.19
C LEU A 121 14.36 -8.29 7.46
N LYS A 122 14.77 -9.55 7.65
CA LYS A 122 14.37 -10.37 8.81
C LYS A 122 15.45 -10.53 9.87
N GLU A 123 16.72 -10.28 9.53
CA GLU A 123 17.83 -10.20 10.48
C GLU A 123 17.77 -8.92 11.34
N GLU A 124 17.19 -7.84 10.83
CA GLU A 124 17.05 -6.54 11.53
C GLU A 124 15.88 -6.49 12.54
N LYS A 125 15.53 -7.63 13.14
CA LYS A 125 14.39 -7.79 14.06
C LYS A 125 14.78 -7.60 15.52
#